data_AF-A0A2E8JNH2-F1
#
_entry.id   AF-A0A2E8JNH2-F1
#
_cell.length_a   1.000
_cell.length_b   1.000
_cell.length_c   1.000
_cell.angle_alpha   90.00
_cell.angle_beta   90.00
_cell.angle_gamma   90.00
#
_symmetry.space_group_name_H-M   'P 1'
#
loop_
_entity.id
_entity.type
_entity.pdbx_description
1 polymer ?
#
loop_
_entity_poly.entity_id
_entity_poly.type
_entity_poly.pdbx_seq_one_letter_code
_entity_poly.pdbx_strand_id
1 'polypeptide(L)'
;MSKRAFTIVELIITITIMGVLMILAVVSINATQVRARDDERKTDIEAIATALESYYNVGDDSASQYNRYPSTALASSESSIRSYLRDINMQSVMAPGEETISLVAATNSTQTTTGISPQPTYSQYVYQPINSAGSRCTSGECRKYNLYYRLETDNTVYKYTSKNQ
;
A
#
# COMPACT_ATOMS: atom_id res chain seq x y z
N MET A 1 -46.51 -7.52 46.68
CA MET A 1 -45.57 -7.53 45.53
C MET A 1 -44.18 -7.90 46.05
N SER A 2 -43.69 -9.10 45.75
CA SER A 2 -42.32 -9.51 46.13
C SER A 2 -41.32 -8.92 45.12
N LYS A 3 -40.50 -7.97 45.58
CA LYS A 3 -39.33 -7.52 44.81
C LYS A 3 -38.29 -8.64 44.88
N ARG A 4 -37.97 -9.25 43.74
CA ARG A 4 -36.82 -10.17 43.63
C ARG A 4 -35.55 -9.32 43.70
N ALA A 5 -34.80 -9.46 44.78
CA ALA A 5 -33.47 -8.86 44.91
C ALA A 5 -32.45 -9.78 44.22
N PHE A 6 -31.54 -9.18 43.47
CA PHE A 6 -30.42 -9.87 42.83
C PHE A 6 -29.47 -10.40 43.90
N THR A 7 -28.96 -11.62 43.75
CA THR A 7 -28.01 -12.16 44.73
C THR A 7 -26.59 -11.62 44.45
N ILE A 8 -25.78 -11.50 45.52
CA ILE A 8 -24.38 -11.06 45.39
C ILE A 8 -23.59 -11.98 44.44
N VAL A 9 -23.87 -13.29 44.48
CA VAL A 9 -23.23 -14.29 43.62
C VAL A 9 -23.50 -13.99 42.14
N GLU A 10 -24.71 -13.59 41.81
CA GLU A 10 -25.15 -13.29 40.45
C GLU A 10 -24.48 -12.01 39.91
N LEU A 11 -24.27 -11.01 40.78
CA LEU A 11 -23.46 -9.84 40.44
C LEU A 11 -21.97 -10.19 40.25
N ILE A 12 -21.43 -11.11 41.05
CA ILE A 12 -20.01 -11.52 40.93
C ILE A 12 -19.78 -12.35 39.65
N ILE A 13 -20.68 -13.25 39.31
CA ILE A 13 -20.57 -14.07 38.09
C ILE A 13 -20.68 -13.18 36.83
N THR A 14 -21.54 -12.16 36.85
CA THR A 14 -21.70 -11.27 35.70
C THR A 14 -20.46 -10.41 35.44
N ILE A 15 -19.89 -9.78 36.46
CA ILE A 15 -18.66 -8.97 36.27
C ILE A 15 -17.46 -9.83 35.88
N THR A 16 -17.38 -11.07 36.37
CA THR A 16 -16.28 -11.99 36.00
C THR A 16 -16.39 -12.44 34.55
N ILE A 17 -17.58 -12.80 34.07
CA ILE A 17 -17.81 -13.13 32.66
C ILE A 17 -17.55 -11.92 31.76
N MET A 18 -18.04 -10.73 32.14
CA MET A 18 -17.76 -9.49 31.39
C MET A 18 -16.25 -9.22 31.29
N GLY A 19 -15.49 -9.39 32.37
CA GLY A 19 -14.03 -9.22 32.36
C GLY A 19 -13.33 -10.17 31.38
N VAL A 20 -13.71 -11.45 31.35
CA VAL A 20 -13.13 -12.42 30.41
C VAL A 20 -13.46 -12.06 28.96
N LEU A 21 -14.71 -11.69 28.67
CA LEU A 21 -15.14 -11.31 27.32
C LEU A 21 -14.42 -10.06 26.82
N MET A 22 -14.19 -9.06 27.70
CA MET A 22 -13.46 -7.83 27.34
C MET A 22 -12.01 -8.11 26.91
N ILE A 23 -11.30 -8.99 27.62
CA ILE A 23 -9.90 -9.34 27.27
C ILE A 23 -9.84 -10.00 25.90
N LEU A 24 -10.72 -10.98 25.63
CA LEU A 24 -10.77 -11.68 24.34
C LEU A 24 -11.15 -10.74 23.19
N ALA A 25 -12.06 -9.80 23.43
CA ALA A 25 -12.48 -8.81 22.43
C ALA A 25 -11.31 -7.93 21.95
N VAL A 26 -10.47 -7.42 22.87
CA VAL A 26 -9.34 -6.53 22.51
C VAL A 26 -8.30 -7.23 21.63
N VAL A 27 -7.95 -8.49 21.92
CA VAL A 27 -6.97 -9.25 21.13
C VAL A 27 -7.46 -9.48 19.69
N SER A 28 -8.75 -9.78 19.52
CA SER A 28 -9.36 -10.02 18.21
C SER A 28 -9.39 -8.76 17.31
N ILE A 29 -9.62 -7.59 17.91
CA ILE A 29 -9.70 -6.32 17.19
C ILE A 29 -8.34 -5.96 16.56
N ASN A 30 -7.23 -6.16 17.28
CA ASN A 30 -5.90 -5.83 16.77
C ASN A 30 -5.53 -6.64 15.51
N ALA A 31 -5.80 -7.96 15.53
CA ALA A 31 -5.54 -8.82 14.38
C ALA A 31 -6.42 -8.47 13.15
N THR A 32 -7.67 -8.06 13.39
CA THR A 32 -8.59 -7.65 12.32
C THR A 32 -8.16 -6.34 11.66
N GLN A 33 -7.74 -5.35 12.46
CA GLN A 33 -7.24 -4.08 11.92
C GLN A 33 -5.96 -4.25 11.11
N VAL A 34 -5.03 -5.11 11.56
CA VAL A 34 -3.81 -5.44 10.80
C VAL A 34 -4.16 -6.00 9.42
N ARG A 35 -5.10 -6.97 9.37
CA ARG A 35 -5.56 -7.55 8.09
C ARG A 35 -6.23 -6.52 7.19
N ALA A 36 -7.07 -5.65 7.76
CA ALA A 36 -7.72 -4.59 7.00
C ALA A 36 -6.70 -3.64 6.34
N ARG A 37 -5.65 -3.22 7.06
CA ARG A 37 -4.57 -2.41 6.49
C ARG A 37 -3.78 -3.15 5.43
N ASP A 38 -3.50 -4.44 5.63
CA ASP A 38 -2.80 -5.25 4.63
C ASP A 38 -3.63 -5.44 3.34
N ASP A 39 -4.95 -5.56 3.46
CA ASP A 39 -5.84 -5.63 2.31
C ASP A 39 -5.94 -4.27 1.60
N GLU A 40 -5.98 -3.16 2.35
CA GLU A 40 -5.88 -1.80 1.81
C GLU A 40 -4.57 -1.62 1.01
N ARG A 41 -3.41 -2.02 1.55
CA ARG A 41 -2.12 -1.97 0.82
C ARG A 41 -2.15 -2.74 -0.49
N LYS A 42 -2.76 -3.92 -0.51
CA LYS A 42 -2.87 -4.72 -1.74
C LYS A 42 -3.76 -4.01 -2.77
N THR A 43 -4.92 -3.52 -2.34
CA THR A 43 -5.83 -2.76 -3.20
C THR A 43 -5.18 -1.49 -3.75
N ASP A 44 -4.41 -0.76 -2.93
CA ASP A 44 -3.65 0.41 -3.34
C ASP A 44 -2.64 0.08 -4.44
N ILE A 45 -1.87 -1.00 -4.25
CA ILE A 45 -0.87 -1.44 -5.23
C ILE A 45 -1.54 -1.86 -6.54
N GLU A 46 -2.69 -2.52 -6.49
CA GLU A 46 -3.48 -2.87 -7.69
C GLU A 46 -4.03 -1.64 -8.40
N ALA A 47 -4.48 -0.62 -7.65
CA ALA A 47 -4.94 0.64 -8.20
C ALA A 47 -3.80 1.41 -8.88
N ILE A 48 -2.63 1.50 -8.23
CA ILE A 48 -1.43 2.11 -8.80
C ILE A 48 -1.00 1.35 -10.07
N ALA A 49 -0.94 0.02 -10.01
CA ALA A 49 -0.57 -0.80 -11.16
C ALA A 49 -1.53 -0.58 -12.34
N THR A 50 -2.84 -0.57 -12.08
CA THR A 50 -3.85 -0.33 -13.11
C THR A 50 -3.69 1.05 -13.75
N ALA A 51 -3.43 2.08 -12.95
CA ALA A 51 -3.17 3.43 -13.45
C ALA A 51 -1.87 3.51 -14.28
N LEU A 52 -0.82 2.80 -13.87
CA LEU A 52 0.44 2.69 -14.62
C LEU A 52 0.25 1.97 -15.95
N GLU A 53 -0.54 0.90 -16.00
CA GLU A 53 -0.88 0.23 -17.25
C GLU A 53 -1.75 1.10 -18.17
N SER A 54 -2.66 1.89 -17.60
CA SER A 54 -3.42 2.89 -18.37
C SER A 54 -2.49 3.92 -18.99
N TYR A 55 -1.55 4.46 -18.20
CA TYR A 55 -0.54 5.41 -18.68
C TYR A 55 0.32 4.81 -19.79
N TYR A 56 0.72 3.54 -19.69
CA TYR A 56 1.50 2.89 -20.74
C TYR A 56 0.79 2.90 -22.10
N ASN A 57 -0.53 2.70 -22.10
CA ASN A 57 -1.33 2.63 -23.33
C ASN A 57 -1.66 4.01 -23.89
N VAL A 58 -1.98 4.98 -23.03
CA VAL A 58 -2.49 6.30 -23.44
C VAL A 58 -1.39 7.37 -23.52
N GLY A 59 -0.33 7.24 -22.72
CA GLY A 59 0.74 8.23 -22.60
C GLY A 59 0.37 9.44 -21.75
N ASP A 60 1.14 10.52 -21.92
CA ASP A 60 0.88 11.81 -21.28
C ASP A 60 -0.08 12.70 -22.11
N ASP A 61 -0.49 13.83 -21.52
CA ASP A 61 -1.39 14.82 -22.15
C ASP A 61 -0.85 15.42 -23.44
N SER A 62 0.44 15.31 -23.70
CA SER A 62 1.07 15.80 -24.92
C SER A 62 1.08 14.76 -26.04
N ALA A 63 0.48 13.58 -25.84
CA ALA A 63 0.30 12.48 -26.81
C ALA A 63 1.60 12.02 -27.52
N SER A 64 2.76 12.51 -27.06
CA SER A 64 4.05 12.34 -27.74
C SER A 64 4.80 11.12 -27.22
N GLN A 65 4.30 10.48 -26.16
CA GLN A 65 5.04 9.54 -25.35
C GLN A 65 4.13 8.39 -24.86
N TYR A 66 3.92 7.39 -25.73
CA TYR A 66 3.16 6.16 -25.46
C TYR A 66 4.11 4.94 -25.36
N ASN A 67 3.60 3.77 -24.95
CA ASN A 67 4.35 2.51 -24.78
C ASN A 67 5.51 2.59 -23.78
N ARG A 68 5.34 3.36 -22.71
CA ARG A 68 6.34 3.48 -21.66
C ARG A 68 5.69 3.83 -20.33
N TYR A 69 6.36 3.49 -19.24
CA TYR A 69 5.98 3.89 -17.90
C TYR A 69 6.63 5.22 -17.51
N PRO A 70 6.08 5.93 -16.51
CA PRO A 70 6.72 7.14 -15.97
C PRO A 70 8.11 6.83 -15.40
N SER A 71 9.03 7.79 -15.50
CA SER A 71 10.33 7.68 -14.82
C SER A 71 10.19 7.88 -13.32
N THR A 72 11.32 7.95 -12.60
CA THR A 72 11.32 8.30 -11.17
C THR A 72 10.62 9.64 -10.87
N ALA A 73 10.38 10.48 -11.88
CA ALA A 73 9.60 11.71 -11.78
C ALA A 73 8.12 11.48 -11.40
N LEU A 74 7.58 10.26 -11.48
CA LEU A 74 6.24 9.97 -10.97
C LEU A 74 6.12 10.29 -9.48
N ALA A 75 7.09 9.83 -8.71
CA ALA A 75 7.07 9.88 -7.24
C ALA A 75 7.85 11.08 -6.70
N SER A 76 7.91 12.20 -7.43
CA SER A 76 8.59 13.42 -6.98
C SER A 76 7.68 14.45 -6.32
N SER A 77 6.37 14.44 -6.61
CA SER A 77 5.39 15.36 -6.03
C SER A 77 3.97 14.89 -6.28
N GLU A 78 3.00 15.46 -5.54
CA GLU A 78 1.57 15.24 -5.80
C GLU A 78 1.16 15.63 -7.21
N SER A 79 1.68 16.77 -7.70
CA SER A 79 1.37 17.26 -9.04
C SER A 79 1.84 16.30 -10.13
N SER A 80 2.99 15.65 -9.94
CA SER A 80 3.49 14.62 -10.84
C SER A 80 2.56 13.40 -10.84
N ILE A 81 2.15 12.91 -9.67
CA ILE A 81 1.23 11.77 -9.57
C ILE A 81 -0.07 12.05 -10.32
N ARG A 82 -0.68 13.24 -10.13
CA ARG A 82 -1.92 13.61 -10.84
C ARG A 82 -1.73 13.72 -12.35
N SER A 83 -0.55 14.14 -12.80
CA SER A 83 -0.25 14.26 -14.23
C SER A 83 -0.02 12.90 -14.90
N TYR A 84 0.64 11.97 -14.22
CA TYR A 84 0.96 10.65 -14.76
C TYR A 84 -0.16 9.62 -14.52
N LEU A 85 -0.85 9.68 -13.39
CA LEU A 85 -1.89 8.74 -12.97
C LEU A 85 -3.25 9.48 -12.89
N ARG A 86 -3.78 9.91 -14.03
CA ARG A 86 -4.91 10.88 -14.10
C ARG A 86 -6.19 10.41 -13.40
N ASP A 87 -6.49 9.12 -13.49
CA ASP A 87 -7.73 8.54 -12.95
C ASP A 87 -7.52 7.85 -11.58
N ILE A 88 -6.35 8.01 -10.96
CA ILE A 88 -6.10 7.36 -9.67
C ILE A 88 -6.82 8.08 -8.54
N ASN A 89 -7.37 7.30 -7.61
CA ASN A 89 -7.76 7.82 -6.32
C ASN A 89 -6.48 8.15 -5.53
N MET A 90 -6.32 9.40 -5.09
CA MET A 90 -5.13 9.82 -4.33
C MET A 90 -4.99 9.12 -2.98
N GLN A 91 -6.08 8.56 -2.44
CA GLN A 91 -5.98 7.68 -1.27
C GLN A 91 -5.09 6.47 -1.54
N SER A 92 -5.12 5.93 -2.76
CA SER A 92 -4.35 4.74 -3.12
C SER A 92 -2.85 4.96 -3.26
N VAL A 93 -2.37 6.20 -3.16
CA VAL A 93 -0.92 6.51 -3.10
C VAL A 93 -0.46 6.85 -1.68
N MET A 94 -1.34 6.74 -0.69
CA MET A 94 -1.07 6.96 0.73
C MET A 94 -1.23 5.62 1.46
N ALA A 95 -0.20 5.20 2.18
CA ALA A 95 -0.27 3.95 2.92
C ALA A 95 -1.26 4.07 4.08
N PRO A 96 -1.81 2.96 4.60
CA PRO A 96 -2.82 3.01 5.65
C PRO A 96 -2.33 3.76 6.89
N GLY A 97 -3.05 4.82 7.25
CA GLY A 97 -2.73 5.68 8.40
C GLY A 97 -1.82 6.88 8.09
N GLU A 98 -1.40 7.06 6.84
CA GLU A 98 -0.59 8.20 6.42
C GLU A 98 -1.48 9.36 5.90
N GLU A 99 -1.10 10.59 6.23
CA GLU A 99 -1.80 11.81 5.77
C GLU A 99 -1.18 12.41 4.50
N THR A 100 -0.04 11.86 4.06
CA THR A 100 0.71 12.35 2.90
C THR A 100 1.07 11.20 1.98
N ILE A 101 1.50 11.55 0.76
CA ILE A 101 1.90 10.58 -0.26
C ILE A 101 3.01 9.67 0.27
N SER A 102 2.73 8.37 0.20
CA SER A 102 3.62 7.29 0.62
C SER A 102 4.38 6.65 -0.54
N LEU A 103 4.03 7.01 -1.79
CA LEU A 103 4.70 6.53 -2.99
C LEU A 103 6.04 7.24 -3.19
N VAL A 104 7.15 6.50 -3.12
CA VAL A 104 8.50 7.01 -3.30
C VAL A 104 9.23 6.31 -4.44
N ALA A 105 10.15 6.99 -5.10
CA ALA A 105 10.98 6.38 -6.14
C ALA A 105 12.13 5.55 -5.52
N ALA A 106 12.44 4.40 -6.11
CA ALA A 106 13.65 3.66 -5.79
C ALA A 106 14.92 4.50 -6.05
N THR A 107 15.99 4.25 -5.30
CA THR A 107 17.29 4.91 -5.43
C THR A 107 18.38 4.00 -5.99
N ASN A 108 18.07 2.73 -6.28
CA ASN A 108 18.97 1.79 -6.93
C ASN A 108 18.29 0.98 -8.05
N SER A 109 19.08 0.19 -8.78
CA SER A 109 18.61 -0.69 -9.88
C SER A 109 18.38 -2.13 -9.42
N THR A 110 18.50 -2.41 -8.12
CA THR A 110 18.36 -3.78 -7.59
C THR A 110 16.88 -4.15 -7.55
N GLN A 111 16.50 -5.21 -8.27
CA GLN A 111 15.09 -5.59 -8.47
C GLN A 111 14.60 -6.70 -7.51
N THR A 112 15.30 -6.90 -6.40
CA THR A 112 14.99 -7.90 -5.37
C THR A 112 14.32 -7.26 -4.17
N THR A 113 13.47 -8.01 -3.47
CA THR A 113 12.76 -7.54 -2.26
C THR A 113 13.71 -7.19 -1.11
N THR A 114 14.87 -7.85 -1.03
CA THR A 114 15.89 -7.61 0.01
C THR A 114 16.88 -6.51 -0.34
N GLY A 115 17.11 -6.24 -1.62
CA GLY A 115 18.15 -5.32 -2.10
C GLY A 115 17.64 -3.99 -2.63
N ILE A 116 16.33 -3.82 -2.76
CA ILE A 116 15.71 -2.54 -3.16
C ILE A 116 16.02 -1.43 -2.13
N SER A 117 16.20 -0.20 -2.61
CA SER A 117 16.39 0.97 -1.75
C SER A 117 15.46 2.11 -2.19
N PRO A 118 14.77 2.82 -1.27
CA PRO A 118 14.68 2.49 0.15
C PRO A 118 13.97 1.15 0.37
N GLN A 119 14.18 0.52 1.54
CA GLN A 119 13.46 -0.69 1.92
C GLN A 119 12.02 -0.32 2.29
N PRO A 120 10.98 -0.90 1.64
CA PRO A 120 9.59 -0.58 1.95
C PRO A 120 9.26 -0.84 3.41
N THR A 121 8.60 0.14 4.02
CA THR A 121 8.03 0.06 5.37
C THR A 121 6.50 -0.07 5.26
N TYR A 122 5.80 -0.11 6.39
CA TYR A 122 4.33 -0.13 6.41
C TYR A 122 3.68 1.18 5.93
N SER A 123 4.47 2.26 5.89
CA SER A 123 4.07 3.64 5.60
C SER A 123 4.52 4.11 4.21
N GLN A 124 5.17 3.25 3.42
CA GLN A 124 5.68 3.63 2.10
C GLN A 124 5.55 2.52 1.05
N TYR A 125 5.29 2.95 -0.18
CA TYR A 125 5.33 2.13 -1.38
C TYR A 125 6.51 2.58 -2.24
N VAL A 126 7.30 1.65 -2.76
CA VAL A 126 8.48 1.97 -3.56
C VAL A 126 8.23 1.66 -5.03
N TYR A 127 8.24 2.69 -5.86
CA TYR A 127 8.14 2.61 -7.31
C TYR A 127 9.53 2.55 -7.95
N GLN A 128 9.82 1.49 -8.68
CA GLN A 128 11.07 1.30 -9.41
C GLN A 128 10.80 1.19 -10.91
N PRO A 129 10.90 2.30 -11.67
CA PRO A 129 10.88 2.25 -13.12
C PRO A 129 12.22 1.79 -13.66
N ILE A 130 12.22 1.00 -14.74
CA ILE A 130 13.40 0.34 -15.29
C ILE A 130 13.44 0.53 -16.81
N ASN A 131 14.63 0.83 -17.33
CA ASN A 131 14.88 1.00 -18.75
C ASN A 131 15.20 -0.33 -19.45
N SER A 132 15.42 -0.30 -20.77
CA SER A 132 15.80 -1.48 -21.57
C SER A 132 17.09 -2.16 -21.12
N ALA A 133 18.00 -1.42 -20.45
CA ALA A 133 19.26 -1.93 -19.94
C ALA A 133 19.14 -2.55 -18.53
N GLY A 134 17.92 -2.66 -17.97
CA GLY A 134 17.70 -3.19 -16.63
C GLY A 134 18.10 -2.26 -15.48
N SER A 135 18.43 -1.00 -15.80
CA SER A 135 18.81 0.04 -14.84
C SER A 135 17.62 0.90 -14.44
N ARG A 136 17.70 1.53 -13.25
CA ARG A 136 16.70 2.50 -12.80
C ARG A 136 16.49 3.60 -13.84
N CYS A 137 15.25 3.82 -14.22
CA CYS A 137 14.87 4.79 -15.23
C CYS A 137 14.56 6.15 -14.61
N THR A 138 15.49 7.10 -14.72
CA THR A 138 15.29 8.48 -14.24
C THR A 138 14.69 9.41 -15.29
N SER A 139 14.87 9.07 -16.56
CA SER A 139 14.36 9.81 -17.72
C SER A 139 14.35 8.90 -18.95
N GLY A 140 13.58 9.26 -19.99
CA GLY A 140 13.55 8.54 -21.26
C GLY A 140 12.55 7.37 -21.28
N GLU A 141 12.90 6.32 -22.02
CA GLU A 141 12.01 5.16 -22.24
C GLU A 141 12.08 4.14 -21.09
N CYS A 142 11.18 4.28 -20.11
CA CYS A 142 11.01 3.26 -19.07
C CYS A 142 10.09 2.16 -19.58
N ARG A 143 10.62 0.93 -19.74
CA ARG A 143 9.90 -0.18 -20.37
C ARG A 143 9.11 -1.02 -19.41
N LYS A 144 9.53 -1.05 -18.15
CA LYS A 144 8.88 -1.83 -17.09
C LYS A 144 8.98 -1.13 -15.74
N TYR A 145 8.20 -1.60 -14.78
CA TYR A 145 8.30 -1.15 -13.40
C TYR A 145 8.13 -2.31 -12.41
N ASN A 146 8.65 -2.10 -11.21
CA ASN A 146 8.33 -2.89 -10.04
C ASN A 146 7.76 -1.97 -8.97
N LEU A 147 6.71 -2.41 -8.28
CA LEU A 147 6.22 -1.81 -7.05
C LEU A 147 6.59 -2.71 -5.88
N TYR A 148 7.03 -2.12 -4.78
CA TYR A 148 7.35 -2.84 -3.57
C TYR A 148 6.59 -2.27 -2.38
N TYR A 149 6.06 -3.16 -1.55
CA TYR A 149 5.29 -2.83 -0.36
C TYR A 149 5.53 -3.89 0.72
N ARG A 150 5.27 -3.55 1.98
CA ARG A 150 5.44 -4.47 3.11
C ARG A 150 4.10 -4.72 3.80
N LEU A 151 3.81 -5.98 4.14
CA LEU A 151 2.63 -6.35 4.92
C LEU A 151 2.97 -6.50 6.40
N GLU A 152 2.05 -6.06 7.27
CA GLU A 152 2.20 -6.12 8.73
C GLU A 152 2.06 -7.54 9.27
N THR A 153 1.22 -8.37 8.64
CA THR A 153 0.93 -9.73 9.11
C THR A 153 2.15 -10.64 9.14
N ASP A 154 3.02 -10.54 8.12
CA ASP A 154 4.20 -11.40 7.97
C ASP A 154 5.54 -10.64 7.95
N ASN A 155 5.49 -9.30 7.98
CA ASN A 155 6.65 -8.41 7.89
C ASN A 155 7.48 -8.65 6.61
N THR A 156 6.88 -9.21 5.56
CA THR A 156 7.54 -9.51 4.29
C THR A 156 7.36 -8.37 3.30
N VAL A 157 8.41 -8.10 2.53
CA VAL A 157 8.35 -7.20 1.38
C VAL A 157 7.90 -7.98 0.16
N TYR A 158 6.81 -7.52 -0.46
CA TYR A 158 6.26 -8.05 -1.69
C TYR A 158 6.71 -7.21 -2.88
N LYS A 159 6.76 -7.84 -4.06
CA LYS A 159 7.06 -7.20 -5.33
C LYS A 159 5.91 -7.45 -6.30
N TYR A 160 5.28 -6.38 -6.78
CA TYR A 160 4.36 -6.39 -7.91
C TYR A 160 5.10 -5.91 -9.15
N THR A 161 4.88 -6.54 -10.30
CA THR A 161 5.59 -6.20 -11.52
C THR A 161 4.66 -5.81 -12.66
N SER A 162 5.12 -4.92 -13.53
CA SER A 162 4.40 -4.53 -14.75
C SER A 162 4.02 -5.72 -15.62
N LYS A 163 2.95 -5.56 -16.42
CA LYS A 163 2.53 -6.57 -17.41
C LYS A 163 3.57 -6.75 -18.52
N ASN A 164 4.24 -5.66 -18.88
CA ASN A 164 5.32 -5.65 -19.86
C ASN A 164 6.66 -5.81 -19.11
N GLN A 165 7.40 -6.90 -19.36
CA GLN A 165 8.67 -7.26 -18.68
C GLN A 165 9.88 -7.27 -19.61
#